data_AF-A0A960D125-F1
#
_entry.id   AF-A0A960D125-F1
#
_cell.length_a   1.000
_cell.length_b   1.000
_cell.length_c   1.000
_cell.angle_alpha   90.00
_cell.angle_beta   90.00
_cell.angle_gamma   90.00
#
_symmetry.space_group_name_H-M   'P 1'
#
loop_
_entity.id
_entity.type
_entity.pdbx_description
1 polymer ?
#
loop_
_entity_poly.entity_id
_entity_poly.type
_entity_poly.pdbx_seq_one_letter_code
_entity_poly.pdbx_strand_id
1 'polypeptide(L)' 'VMIFLEPGSEARVLTALAGRLSPDGLLVAGFSIRPRRLSLERYDELAAGAGLVPVARWATWDREPFAGGDYAVSVHRLAR' A
#
# COMPACT_ATOMS: atom_id res chain seq x y z
N VAL A 1 -2.03 -8.58 1.53
CA VAL A 1 -0.78 -8.52 0.74
C VAL A 1 -1.16 -8.33 -0.72
N MET A 2 -0.71 -7.25 -1.38
CA MET A 2 -1.25 -6.80 -2.69
C MET A 2 -0.81 -7.67 -3.88
N ILE A 3 0.40 -8.24 -3.86
CA ILE A 3 0.99 -8.96 -5.00
C ILE A 3 0.35 -10.33 -5.34
N PHE A 4 -0.63 -10.76 -4.55
CA PHE A 4 -1.39 -12.01 -4.74
C PHE A 4 -2.83 -11.77 -5.20
N LEU A 5 -3.21 -10.52 -5.42
CA LEU A 5 -4.53 -10.20 -5.95
C LEU A 5 -4.63 -10.64 -7.41
N GLU A 6 -5.85 -10.84 -7.87
CA GLU A 6 -6.14 -10.98 -9.30
C GLU A 6 -5.63 -9.73 -10.04
N PRO A 7 -4.83 -9.87 -11.12
CA PRO A 7 -4.30 -8.72 -11.83
C PRO A 7 -5.39 -7.77 -12.32
N GLY A 8 -5.23 -6.47 -12.03
CA GLY A 8 -6.20 -5.43 -12.38
C GLY A 8 -7.28 -5.20 -11.31
N SER A 9 -7.35 -6.03 -10.28
CA SER A 9 -8.31 -5.87 -9.17
C SER A 9 -7.82 -4.97 -8.03
N GLU A 10 -6.55 -4.54 -8.05
CA GLU A 10 -5.87 -3.86 -6.95
C GLU A 10 -6.59 -2.56 -6.54
N ALA A 11 -7.04 -1.76 -7.52
CA ALA A 11 -7.81 -0.54 -7.27
C ALA A 11 -9.09 -0.84 -6.47
N ARG A 12 -9.88 -1.80 -6.93
CA ARG A 12 -11.16 -2.19 -6.31
C ARG A 12 -10.95 -2.68 -4.89
N VAL A 13 -9.88 -3.47 -4.67
CA VAL A 13 -9.53 -3.97 -3.34
C VAL A 13 -9.13 -2.82 -2.42
N LEU A 14 -8.31 -1.87 -2.88
CA LEU A 14 -7.93 -0.71 -2.08
C LEU A 14 -9.12 0.18 -1.71
N THR A 15 -10.03 0.47 -2.66
CA THR A 15 -11.27 1.20 -2.38
C THR A 15 -12.12 0.49 -1.33
N ALA A 16 -12.30 -0.83 -1.45
CA ALA A 16 -13.08 -1.60 -0.50
C ALA A 16 -12.47 -1.63 0.91
N LEU A 17 -11.13 -1.66 1.00
CA LEU A 17 -10.41 -1.59 2.28
C LEU A 17 -10.49 -0.18 2.89
N ALA A 18 -10.30 0.86 2.08
CA ALA A 18 -10.40 2.25 2.52
C ALA A 18 -11.78 2.55 3.12
N GLY A 19 -12.87 2.07 2.49
CA GLY A 19 -14.23 2.22 2.99
C GLY A 19 -14.53 1.49 4.31
N ARG A 20 -13.62 0.65 4.82
CA ARG A 20 -13.75 -0.05 6.11
C ARG A 20 -12.89 0.55 7.21
N LEU A 21 -12.07 1.56 6.92
CA LEU A 21 -11.24 2.21 7.92
C LEU A 21 -12.11 3.04 8.87
N SER A 22 -11.81 2.97 10.16
CA SER A 22 -12.26 3.98 11.13
C SER A 22 -11.64 5.35 10.80
N PRO A 23 -12.18 6.47 11.34
CA PRO A 23 -11.63 7.82 11.09
C PRO A 23 -10.12 7.97 11.37
N ASP A 24 -9.58 7.21 12.34
CA ASP A 24 -8.16 7.18 12.69
C ASP A 24 -7.48 5.85 12.30
N GLY A 25 -8.13 5.05 11.45
CA GLY A 25 -7.65 3.75 11.02
C GLY A 25 -6.47 3.86 10.06
N LEU A 26 -5.59 2.86 10.12
CA LEU A 26 -4.46 2.72 9.21
C LEU A 26 -4.64 1.51 8.29
N LEU A 27 -4.27 1.67 7.03
CA LEU A 27 -4.05 0.55 6.12
C LEU A 27 -2.56 0.28 6.00
N VAL A 28 -2.14 -0.94 6.34
CA VAL A 28 -0.74 -1.38 6.26
C VAL A 28 -0.60 -2.50 5.23
N ALA A 29 0.27 -2.31 4.24
CA ALA A 29 0.55 -3.32 3.23
C ALA A 29 2.06 -3.56 3.09
N GLY A 30 2.48 -4.79 3.44
CA GLY A 30 3.83 -5.28 3.21
C GLY A 30 3.88 -6.26 2.03
N PHE A 31 4.80 -6.06 1.08
CA PHE A 31 5.01 -6.99 -0.03
C PHE A 31 6.38 -6.83 -0.70
N SER A 32 6.83 -7.90 -1.36
CA SER A 32 8.04 -7.88 -2.17
C SER A 32 7.86 -7.10 -3.47
N ILE A 33 8.83 -6.28 -3.82
CA ILE A 33 8.92 -5.49 -5.04
C ILE A 33 9.74 -6.30 -6.04
N ARG A 34 9.10 -6.71 -7.14
CA ARG A 34 9.73 -7.52 -8.18
C ARG A 34 9.45 -6.91 -9.56
N PRO A 35 10.39 -7.01 -10.52
CA PRO A 35 10.17 -6.57 -11.88
C PRO A 35 8.90 -7.20 -12.49
N ARG A 36 8.17 -6.42 -13.29
CA ARG A 36 6.92 -6.82 -13.97
C ARG A 36 5.79 -7.31 -13.04
N ARG A 37 5.88 -7.00 -11.74
CA ARG A 37 4.79 -7.13 -10.77
C ARG A 37 4.34 -5.73 -10.35
N LEU A 38 3.42 -5.65 -9.40
CA LEU A 38 2.97 -4.38 -8.84
C LEU A 38 4.18 -3.58 -8.32
N SER A 39 4.48 -2.46 -8.97
CA SER A 39 5.51 -1.52 -8.53
C SER A 39 5.02 -0.67 -7.37
N LEU A 40 5.94 -0.04 -6.63
CA LEU A 40 5.56 0.92 -5.59
C LEU A 40 4.85 2.15 -6.16
N GLU A 41 5.35 2.69 -7.27
CA GLU A 41 4.73 3.82 -7.96
C GLU A 41 3.28 3.49 -8.33
N ARG A 42 3.04 2.33 -8.96
CA ARG A 42 1.69 1.92 -9.32
C ARG A 42 0.81 1.68 -8.10
N TYR A 43 1.37 1.09 -7.04
CA TYR A 43 0.65 0.89 -5.79
C TYR A 43 0.26 2.24 -5.14
N ASP A 44 1.15 3.22 -5.17
CA ASP A 44 0.92 4.57 -4.61
C ASP A 44 -0.17 5.32 -5.39
N GLU A 45 -0.15 5.24 -6.73
CA GLU A 45 -1.24 5.78 -7.57
C GLU A 45 -2.59 5.18 -7.21
N LEU A 46 -2.66 3.85 -7.06
CA LEU A 46 -3.89 3.14 -6.75
C LEU A 46 -4.39 3.46 -5.33
N ALA A 47 -3.47 3.58 -4.37
CA ALA A 47 -3.80 3.98 -3.00
C ALA A 47 -4.35 5.41 -2.97
N ALA A 48 -3.69 6.36 -3.65
CA ALA A 48 -4.17 7.72 -3.80
C ALA A 48 -5.56 7.78 -4.45
N GLY A 49 -5.80 6.99 -5.50
CA GLY A 49 -7.11 6.86 -6.15
C GLY A 49 -8.21 6.30 -5.23
N ALA A 50 -7.84 5.56 -4.18
CA ALA A 50 -8.75 5.08 -3.14
C ALA A 50 -8.94 6.08 -1.98
N GLY A 51 -8.39 7.30 -2.09
CA GLY A 51 -8.45 8.32 -1.05
C GLY A 51 -7.50 8.08 0.12
N LEU A 52 -6.50 7.22 -0.05
CA LEU A 52 -5.49 6.94 0.96
C LEU A 52 -4.29 7.87 0.79
N VAL A 53 -3.81 8.46 1.89
CA VAL A 53 -2.62 9.30 1.92
C VAL A 53 -1.48 8.60 2.69
N PRO A 54 -0.22 8.76 2.25
CA PRO A 54 0.91 8.09 2.88
C PRO A 54 1.18 8.64 4.28
N VAL A 55 1.55 7.75 5.20
CA VAL A 55 1.98 8.07 6.57
C VAL A 55 3.45 7.70 6.76
N ALA A 56 3.84 6.50 6.34
CA ALA A 56 5.20 6.01 6.45
C ALA A 56 5.47 4.88 5.45
N ARG A 57 6.75 4.66 5.14
CA ARG A 57 7.22 3.48 4.42
C ARG A 57 8.49 2.92 5.06
N TRP A 58 8.47 1.62 5.29
CA TRP A 58 9.55 0.88 5.95
C TRP A 58 10.10 -0.21 5.04
N ALA A 59 11.37 -0.56 5.21
CA ALA A 59 12.00 -1.68 4.51
C ALA A 59 11.46 -3.04 4.98
N THR A 60 11.08 -3.14 6.25
CA THR A 60 10.57 -4.36 6.88
C THR A 60 9.50 -4.04 7.93
N TRP A 61 8.93 -5.07 8.54
CA TRP A 61 7.97 -4.92 9.65
C TRP A 61 8.61 -4.38 10.94
N ASP A 62 9.95 -4.43 11.05
CA ASP A 62 10.71 -3.88 12.18
C ASP A 62 10.88 -2.35 12.09
N ARG A 63 10.31 -1.72 11.05
CA ARG A 63 10.33 -0.26 10.81
C ARG A 63 11.70 0.32 10.52
N GLU A 64 12.56 -0.47 9.88
CA GLU A 64 13.78 0.07 9.27
C GLU A 64 13.41 1.09 8.18
N PRO A 65 14.10 2.25 8.06
CA PRO A 65 13.82 3.23 7.03
C PRO A 65 13.89 2.62 5.63
N PHE A 66 12.89 2.91 4.79
CA PHE A 66 12.92 2.47 3.41
C PHE A 66 13.82 3.38 2.56
N ALA A 67 14.95 2.84 2.09
CA ALA A 67 15.89 3.51 1.19
C ALA A 67 15.95 2.88 -0.21
N GLY A 68 14.88 2.17 -0.60
CA GLY A 68 14.87 1.26 -1.75
C GLY A 68 15.14 -0.19 -1.32
N GLY A 69 14.88 -1.14 -2.22
CA GLY A 69 15.00 -2.57 -1.95
C GLY A 69 13.91 -3.39 -2.64
N ASP A 70 13.81 -4.64 -2.25
CA ASP A 70 12.89 -5.61 -2.84
C ASP A 70 11.71 -5.98 -1.93
N TYR A 71 11.51 -5.23 -0.84
CA TYR A 71 10.37 -5.33 0.06
C TYR A 71 10.07 -3.94 0.63
N ALA A 72 8.79 -3.64 0.83
CA ALA A 72 8.36 -2.45 1.55
C ALA A 72 7.10 -2.72 2.35
N VAL A 73 6.97 -2.04 3.47
CA VAL A 73 5.75 -1.93 4.28
C VAL A 73 5.26 -0.49 4.17
N SER A 74 4.13 -0.30 3.49
CA SER A 74 3.51 1.01 3.32
C SER A 74 2.37 1.21 4.30
N VAL A 75 2.34 2.36 4.96
CA VAL A 75 1.30 2.76 5.90
C VAL A 75 0.54 3.94 5.33
N HIS A 76 -0.78 3.83 5.31
CA HIS A 76 -1.67 4.90 4.86
C HIS A 76 -2.80 5.15 5.86
N ARG A 77 -3.40 6.33 5.73
CA ARG A 77 -4.67 6.71 6.37
C ARG A 77 -5.62 7.27 5.32
N LEU A 78 -6.89 7.42 5.65
CA LEU A 78 -7.83 8.12 4.78
C LEU A 78 -7.52 9.63 4.72
N ALA A 79 -7.63 10.23 3.53
CA ALA A 79 -7.72 11.67 3.37
C ALA A 79 -8.98 12.17 4.10
N ARG A 80 -8.85 13.24 4.87
CA ARG A 80 -9.97 13.91 5.52
C ARG A 80 -10.45 15.05 4.64
#